data_AF-A0A849EU65-F1
#
_entry.id   AF-A0A849EU65-F1
#
_cell.length_a   1.000
_cell.length_b   1.000
_cell.length_c   1.000
_cell.angle_alpha   90.00
_cell.angle_beta   90.00
_cell.angle_gamma   90.00
#
_symmetry.space_group_name_H-M   'P 1'
#
loop_
_entity.id
_entity.type
_entity.pdbx_description
1 polymer ?
#
loop_
_entity_poly.entity_id
_entity_poly.type
_entity_poly.pdbx_seq_one_letter_code
_entity_poly.pdbx_strand_id
1 'polypeptide(L)' 'RGRVYVGDHPPCPVVPGDVVRIDADTPQRIENTGAQDLVFYAVCAPRFQSQCYFGLE' A
#
# COMPACT_ATOMS: atom_id res chain seq x y z
N ARG A 1 1.78 -11.13 9.05
CA ARG A 1 3.07 -10.80 8.39
C ARG A 1 2.71 -10.35 6.99
N GLY A 2 3.22 -9.21 6.54
CA GLY A 2 2.93 -8.72 5.20
C GLY A 2 4.16 -8.72 4.31
N ARG A 3 3.93 -8.63 3.01
CA ARG A 3 4.94 -8.27 2.02
C ARG A 3 4.37 -7.18 1.11
N VAL A 4 5.12 -6.10 0.95
CA VAL A 4 4.71 -4.94 0.16
C VAL A 4 5.55 -4.83 -1.11
N TYR A 5 4.89 -4.36 -2.17
CA TYR A 5 5.47 -4.07 -3.48
C TYR A 5 5.13 -2.60 -3.78
N VAL A 6 6.15 -1.76 -4.00
CA VAL A 6 5.99 -0.32 -4.23
C VAL A 6 6.90 0.08 -5.40
N GLY A 7 6.28 0.55 -6.49
CA GLY A 7 6.99 0.86 -7.73
C GLY A 7 7.84 -0.31 -8.21
N ASP A 8 9.08 -0.01 -8.60
CA ASP A 8 10.06 -0.98 -9.08
C ASP A 8 10.98 -1.52 -7.97
N HIS A 9 10.69 -1.20 -6.70
CA HIS A 9 11.49 -1.70 -5.59
C HIS A 9 11.30 -3.20 -5.39
N PRO A 10 12.36 -3.93 -4.97
CA PRO A 10 12.23 -5.32 -4.55
C PRO A 10 11.16 -5.47 -3.45
N PRO A 11 10.40 -6.59 -3.45
CA PRO A 11 9.39 -6.83 -2.44
C PRO A 11 9.98 -6.82 -1.03
N CYS A 12 9.36 -6.09 -0.11
CA CYS A 12 9.85 -5.90 1.25
C CYS A 12 8.90 -6.54 2.28
N PRO A 13 9.39 -7.33 3.25
CA PRO A 13 8.55 -7.79 4.36
C PRO A 13 8.14 -6.62 5.26
N VAL A 14 6.95 -6.68 5.83
CA VAL A 14 6.44 -5.68 6.79
C VAL A 14 5.83 -6.34 8.03
N VAL A 15 5.98 -5.67 9.16
CA VAL A 15 5.49 -6.06 10.48
C VAL A 15 4.74 -4.90 11.15
N PRO A 16 3.95 -5.14 12.22
CA PRO A 16 3.29 -4.06 12.95
C PRO A 16 4.30 -3.00 13.43
N GLY A 17 3.99 -1.73 13.17
CA GLY A 17 4.86 -0.59 13.47
C GLY A 17 5.62 -0.05 12.25
N ASP A 18 5.76 -0.83 11.18
CA ASP A 18 6.35 -0.33 9.93
C ASP A 18 5.45 0.68 9.24
N VAL A 19 6.07 1.64 8.55
CA VAL A 19 5.38 2.64 7.72
C VAL A 19 5.85 2.50 6.28
N VAL A 20 4.90 2.28 5.37
CA VAL A 20 5.16 2.26 3.94
C VAL A 20 4.68 3.57 3.34
N ARG A 21 5.58 4.30 2.69
CA ARG A 21 5.23 5.49 1.89
C ARG A 21 5.07 5.07 0.44
N ILE A 22 4.01 5.57 -0.19
CA ILE A 22 3.74 5.34 -1.59
C ILE A 22 3.56 6.71 -2.23
N ASP A 23 4.39 7.01 -3.22
CA ASP A 23 4.34 8.29 -3.91
C ASP A 23 3.20 8.31 -4.94
N ALA A 24 2.87 9.50 -5.44
CA ALA A 24 1.87 9.66 -6.49
C ALA A 24 2.21 8.79 -7.71
N ASP A 25 1.17 8.27 -8.36
CA ASP A 25 1.27 7.44 -9.57
C ASP A 25 2.16 6.18 -9.43
N THR A 26 2.42 5.74 -8.19
CA THR A 26 3.27 4.59 -7.91
C THR A 26 2.45 3.30 -7.82
N PRO A 27 2.73 2.27 -8.65
CA PRO A 27 2.09 0.97 -8.54
C PRO A 27 2.35 0.35 -7.17
N GLN A 28 1.32 -0.23 -6.57
CA GLN A 28 1.37 -0.74 -5.21
C GLN A 28 0.60 -2.05 -5.06
N ARG A 29 1.13 -2.95 -4.25
CA ARG A 29 0.45 -4.19 -3.84
C ARG A 29 0.88 -4.57 -2.43
N ILE A 30 -0.04 -5.10 -1.64
CA ILE A 30 0.26 -5.72 -0.35
C ILE A 30 -0.29 -7.14 -0.31
N GLU A 31 0.50 -8.06 0.22
CA GLU A 31 0.18 -9.48 0.31
C GLU A 31 0.25 -9.92 1.78
N ASN A 32 -0.81 -10.57 2.26
CA ASN A 32 -0.76 -11.25 3.56
C ASN A 32 -0.06 -12.60 3.37
N THR A 33 1.14 -12.73 3.94
CA THR A 33 1.94 -13.95 3.85
C THR A 33 1.87 -14.78 5.14
N GLY A 34 0.93 -14.46 6.04
CA GLY A 34 0.74 -15.12 7.32
C GLY A 34 -0.62 -15.81 7.44
N ALA A 35 -0.80 -16.54 8.55
CA ALA A 35 -2.04 -17.26 8.85
C ALA A 35 -3.08 -16.42 9.63
N GLN A 36 -2.74 -15.18 9.98
CA GLN A 36 -3.61 -14.24 10.70
C GLN A 36 -3.88 -13.03 9.83
N ASP A 37 -4.92 -12.28 10.15
CA ASP A 37 -5.28 -11.06 9.44
C ASP A 37 -4.12 -10.05 9.45
N LEU A 38 -3.90 -9.45 8.28
CA LEU A 38 -2.97 -8.34 8.12
C LEU A 38 -3.74 -7.03 8.28
N VAL A 39 -3.73 -6.48 9.49
CA VAL A 39 -4.42 -5.23 9.83
C VAL A 39 -3.43 -4.07 9.83
N PHE A 40 -3.77 -2.99 9.12
CA PHE A 40 -2.97 -1.78 9.00
C PHE A 40 -3.85 -0.58 8.68
N TYR A 41 -3.34 0.62 8.96
CA TYR A 41 -3.99 1.86 8.55
C TYR A 41 -3.61 2.21 7.11
N ALA A 42 -4.61 2.54 6.29
CA ALA A 42 -4.43 3.08 4.95
C ALA A 42 -4.86 4.55 4.95
N VAL A 43 -3.89 5.46 4.77
CA VAL A 43 -4.13 6.91 4.80
C VAL A 43 -3.64 7.51 3.49
N CYS A 44 -4.54 8.18 2.77
CA CYS A 44 -4.18 8.99 1.61
C CYS A 44 -3.92 10.44 2.03
N ALA A 45 -2.73 10.96 1.72
CA ALA A 45 -2.34 12.35 1.96
C ALA A 45 -1.73 12.94 0.67
N PRO A 46 -2.34 13.96 0.04
CA PRO A 46 -3.57 14.63 0.46
C PRO A 46 -4.78 13.69 0.44
N ARG A 47 -5.84 14.07 1.17
CA ARG A 47 -7.08 13.30 1.24
C ARG A 47 -7.62 13.01 -0.15
N PHE A 48 -8.36 11.91 -0.28
CA PHE A 48 -9.06 11.59 -1.51
C PHE A 48 -9.91 12.77 -2.03
N GLN A 49 -9.77 13.06 -3.31
CA GLN A 49 -10.64 13.97 -4.06
C GLN A 49 -10.95 13.29 -5.39
N SER A 50 -12.21 13.30 -5.82
CA SER A 50 -12.65 12.63 -7.05
C SER A 50 -11.85 13.07 -8.29
N GLN A 51 -11.45 14.34 -8.34
CA GLN A 51 -10.61 14.91 -9.42
C GLN A 51 -9.23 14.25 -9.56
N CYS A 52 -8.72 13.57 -8.52
CA CYS A 52 -7.42 12.91 -8.53
C CYS A 52 -7.47 11.47 -9.05
N TYR A 53 -8.65 10.95 -9.40
CA TYR A 53 -8.84 9.55 -9.79
C TYR A 53 -9.73 9.46 -11.03
N PHE A 54 -9.40 8.53 -11.92
CA PHE A 54 -10.22 8.19 -13.08
C PHE A 54 -10.84 6.81 -12.90
N GLY A 55 -12.09 6.66 -13.33
CA GLY A 55 -12.74 5.36 -13.37
C GLY A 55 -12.04 4.47 -14.39
N LEU A 56 -11.67 3.26 -13.97
CA LEU A 56 -11.25 2.19 -14.87
C LEU A 56 -12.52 1.39 -15.16
N GLU A 57 -13.11 1.60 -16.36
CA GLU A 57 -14.20 0.79 -16.90
C GLU A 57 -13.70 -0.55 -17.45
#